data_AF-A0A1Z9PTD9-F1
#
_entry.id   AF-A0A1Z9PTD9-F1
#
_cell.length_a   1.000
_cell.length_b   1.000
_cell.length_c   1.000
_cell.angle_alpha   90.00
_cell.angle_beta   90.00
_cell.angle_gamma   90.00
#
_symmetry.space_group_name_H-M   'P 1'
#
loop_
_entity.id
_entity.type
_entity.pdbx_description
1 polymer ?
#
loop_
_entity_poly.entity_id
_entity_poly.type
_entity_poly.pdbx_seq_one_letter_code
_entity_poly.pdbx_strand_id
1 'polypeptide(L)'
;MVWITRIVLLFFLFFSHNIFSDELNDNEEMYFNFIDLDNDNQISQSEIDQSISLLFQLTDLNQDGFISKFEINELKDIINSLR
;
A
#
# COMPACT_ATOMS: atom_id res chain seq x y z
N MET A 1 -5.33 -18.67 -40.50
CA MET A 1 -5.65 -18.15 -39.15
C MET A 1 -4.52 -18.45 -38.15
N VAL A 2 -3.26 -18.17 -38.49
CA VAL A 2 -2.09 -18.43 -37.60
C VAL A 2 -1.15 -17.22 -37.53
N TRP A 3 -1.30 -16.27 -38.46
CA TRP A 3 -0.52 -15.04 -38.50
C TRP A 3 -1.03 -14.01 -37.47
N ILE A 4 -2.34 -13.93 -37.26
CA ILE A 4 -2.97 -13.02 -36.29
C ILE A 4 -2.58 -13.39 -34.85
N THR A 5 -2.55 -14.69 -34.51
CA THR A 5 -2.15 -15.17 -33.18
C THR A 5 -0.67 -14.89 -32.88
N ARG A 6 0.22 -14.95 -33.88
CA ARG A 6 1.65 -14.61 -33.71
C ARG A 6 1.90 -13.10 -33.55
N ILE A 7 1.09 -12.27 -34.22
CA ILE A 7 1.16 -10.80 -34.11
C ILE A 7 0.67 -10.33 -32.73
N VAL A 8 -0.40 -10.94 -32.19
CA VAL A 8 -0.88 -10.65 -30.84
C VAL A 8 0.14 -11.06 -29.77
N LEU A 9 0.80 -12.21 -29.93
CA LEU A 9 1.88 -12.66 -29.03
C LEU A 9 3.11 -11.72 -29.05
N LEU A 10 3.49 -11.20 -30.22
CA LEU A 10 4.59 -10.23 -30.34
C LEU A 10 4.24 -8.86 -29.76
N PHE A 11 2.98 -8.45 -29.85
CA PHE A 11 2.50 -7.20 -29.24
C PHE A 11 2.46 -7.28 -27.71
N PHE A 12 2.09 -8.45 -27.16
CA PHE A 12 2.13 -8.72 -25.71
C PHE A 12 3.56 -8.75 -25.16
N LEU A 13 4.52 -9.28 -25.94
CA LEU A 13 5.94 -9.28 -25.57
C LEU A 13 6.59 -7.88 -25.60
N PHE A 14 6.15 -7.01 -26.50
CA PHE A 14 6.64 -5.63 -26.60
C PHE A 14 6.09 -4.70 -25.50
N PHE A 15 4.87 -4.95 -25.01
CA PHE A 15 4.29 -4.16 -23.92
C PHE A 15 4.96 -4.42 -22.55
N SER A 16 5.73 -5.50 -22.44
CA SER A 16 6.35 -5.93 -21.18
C SER A 16 7.69 -5.27 -20.86
N HIS A 17 8.22 -4.40 -21.73
CA HIS A 17 9.51 -3.73 -21.53
C HIS A 17 9.31 -2.22 -21.49
N ASN A 18 8.89 -1.67 -20.35
CA ASN A 18 9.26 -0.34 -19.86
C ASN A 18 8.66 -0.17 -18.45
N ILE A 19 9.12 -0.99 -17.50
CA ILE A 19 8.95 -0.66 -16.08
C ILE A 19 10.32 -0.19 -15.61
N PHE A 20 10.66 1.05 -15.98
CA PHE A 20 11.71 1.77 -15.26
C PHE A 20 10.96 2.59 -14.21
N SER A 21 10.65 1.95 -13.08
CA SER A 21 10.23 2.67 -11.89
C SER A 21 11.47 3.17 -11.19
N ASP A 22 11.50 4.44 -10.81
CA ASP A 22 12.44 4.88 -9.79
C ASP A 22 12.30 3.94 -8.58
N GLU A 23 13.42 3.44 -8.05
CA GLU A 23 13.40 2.58 -6.86
C GLU A 23 12.81 3.39 -5.69
N LEU A 24 11.84 2.79 -4.99
CA LEU A 24 11.32 3.36 -3.76
C LEU A 24 12.45 3.49 -2.75
N ASN A 25 12.46 4.56 -1.98
CA ASN A 25 13.34 4.62 -0.81
C ASN A 25 12.82 3.72 0.32
N ASP A 26 13.67 3.43 1.32
CA ASP A 26 13.32 2.53 2.44
C ASP A 26 11.98 2.87 3.13
N ASN A 27 11.63 4.15 3.26
CA ASN A 27 10.37 4.54 3.89
C ASN A 27 9.18 4.29 2.95
N GLU A 28 9.33 4.58 1.66
CA GLU A 28 8.31 4.34 0.65
C GLU A 28 8.05 2.84 0.48
N GLU A 29 9.11 2.02 0.49
CA GLU A 29 9.00 0.56 0.46
C GLU A 29 8.29 0.05 1.71
N MET A 30 8.63 0.58 2.90
CA MET A 30 7.92 0.24 4.14
C MET A 30 6.43 0.59 4.08
N TYR A 31 6.07 1.77 3.56
CA TYR A 31 4.67 2.17 3.40
C TYR A 31 3.94 1.33 2.36
N PHE A 32 4.61 0.99 1.27
CA PHE A 32 4.07 0.12 0.24
C PHE A 32 3.73 -1.26 0.82
N ASN A 33 4.71 -1.89 1.47
CA ASN A 33 4.55 -3.21 2.10
C ASN A 33 3.53 -3.21 3.25
N PHE A 34 3.27 -2.06 3.86
CA PHE A 34 2.21 -1.94 4.87
C PHE A 34 0.80 -1.95 4.24
N ILE A 35 0.67 -1.49 3.01
CA ILE A 35 -0.61 -1.41 2.30
C ILE A 35 -0.86 -2.64 1.43
N ASP A 36 0.18 -3.18 0.78
CA ASP A 36 0.12 -4.41 -0.01
C ASP A 36 -0.06 -5.62 0.92
N LEU A 37 -1.32 -6.03 1.15
CA LEU A 37 -1.66 -7.05 2.13
C LEU A 37 -1.50 -8.45 1.54
N ASP A 38 -1.68 -8.60 0.23
CA ASP A 38 -1.54 -9.89 -0.46
C ASP A 38 -0.15 -10.10 -1.12
N ASN A 39 0.73 -9.10 -1.06
CA ASN A 39 2.11 -9.09 -1.55
C ASN A 39 2.19 -9.33 -3.07
N ASP A 40 1.23 -8.82 -3.82
CA ASP A 40 1.22 -8.93 -5.29
C ASP A 40 2.01 -7.81 -5.99
N ASN A 41 2.65 -6.91 -5.23
CA ASN A 41 3.34 -5.71 -5.70
C ASN A 41 2.41 -4.71 -6.41
N GLN A 42 1.12 -4.76 -6.10
CA GLN A 42 0.12 -3.77 -6.48
C GLN A 42 -0.67 -3.38 -5.23
N ILE A 43 -1.39 -2.28 -5.31
CA ILE A 43 -2.28 -1.85 -4.24
C ILE A 43 -3.68 -1.77 -4.83
N SER A 44 -4.55 -2.66 -4.36
CA SER A 44 -5.97 -2.64 -4.67
C SER A 44 -6.71 -1.64 -3.77
N GLN A 45 -7.88 -1.18 -4.23
CA GLN A 45 -8.73 -0.30 -3.41
C GLN A 45 -9.15 -0.96 -2.09
N SER A 46 -9.41 -2.27 -2.12
CA SER A 46 -9.82 -3.03 -0.94
C SER A 46 -8.71 -3.08 0.11
N GLU A 47 -7.45 -3.06 -0.29
CA GLU A 47 -6.32 -3.04 0.62
C GLU A 47 -6.16 -1.68 1.26
N ILE A 48 -6.33 -0.59 0.50
CA ILE A 48 -6.37 0.76 1.05
C ILE A 48 -7.47 0.87 2.13
N ASP A 49 -8.68 0.41 1.84
CA ASP A 49 -9.79 0.47 2.77
C ASP A 49 -9.52 -0.33 4.06
N GLN A 50 -8.90 -1.51 3.93
CA GLN A 50 -8.48 -2.34 5.05
C GLN A 50 -7.38 -1.68 5.88
N SER A 51 -6.33 -1.17 5.24
CA SER A 51 -5.20 -0.53 5.92
C SER A 51 -5.62 0.75 6.63
N ILE A 52 -6.50 1.57 6.02
CA ILE A 52 -7.09 2.73 6.68
C ILE A 52 -7.93 2.31 7.89
N SER A 53 -8.72 1.24 7.78
CA SER A 53 -9.52 0.73 8.90
C SER A 53 -8.66 0.26 10.06
N LEU A 54 -7.57 -0.46 9.79
CA LEU A 54 -6.60 -0.89 10.80
C LEU A 54 -5.93 0.31 11.48
N LEU A 55 -5.47 1.29 10.70
CA LEU A 55 -4.88 2.52 11.24
C LEU A 55 -5.87 3.28 12.11
N PHE A 56 -7.14 3.34 11.70
CA PHE A 56 -8.18 3.98 12.49
C PHE A 56 -8.35 3.28 13.84
N GLN A 57 -8.47 1.96 13.86
CA GLN A 57 -8.63 1.17 15.10
C GLN A 57 -7.43 1.28 16.04
N LEU A 58 -6.22 1.45 15.51
CA LEU A 58 -5.00 1.66 16.30
C LEU A 58 -4.94 3.08 16.89
N THR A 59 -5.62 4.05 16.26
CA THR A 59 -5.55 5.47 16.64
C THR A 59 -6.72 5.90 17.52
N ASP A 60 -7.91 5.34 17.29
CA ASP A 60 -9.12 5.53 18.10
C ASP A 60 -8.99 4.71 19.41
N LEU A 61 -8.25 5.29 20.36
CA LEU A 61 -7.88 4.62 21.62
C LEU A 61 -9.09 4.42 22.52
N ASN A 62 -10.05 5.35 22.48
CA ASN A 62 -11.24 5.30 23.31
C ASN A 62 -12.42 4.56 22.65
N GLN A 63 -12.28 4.17 21.38
CA GLN A 63 -13.26 3.44 20.57
C GLN A 63 -14.60 4.17 20.43
N ASP A 64 -14.56 5.50 20.38
CA ASP A 64 -15.77 6.33 20.22
C ASP A 64 -16.15 6.55 18.74
N GLY A 65 -15.32 6.06 17.82
CA GLY A 65 -15.53 6.20 16.38
C GLY A 65 -15.02 7.53 15.82
N PHE A 66 -14.26 8.30 16.59
CA PHE A 66 -13.62 9.54 16.17
C PHE A 66 -12.17 9.60 16.63
N ILE A 67 -11.28 10.09 15.76
CA ILE A 67 -9.91 10.38 16.18
C ILE A 67 -9.83 11.82 16.65
N SER A 68 -9.57 12.00 17.95
CA SER A 68 -9.35 13.29 18.56
C SER A 68 -7.87 13.73 18.47
N LYS A 69 -7.61 15.03 18.60
CA LYS A 69 -6.23 15.55 18.71
C LYS A 69 -5.50 15.01 19.93
N PHE A 70 -6.24 14.70 21.00
CA PHE A 70 -5.67 14.14 22.22
C PHE A 70 -5.10 12.75 21.96
N GLU A 71 -5.83 11.88 21.27
CA GLU A 71 -5.37 10.53 20.96
C GLU A 71 -4.14 10.50 20.05
N ILE A 72 -4.04 11.45 19.10
CA ILE A 72 -2.82 11.62 18.31
C ILE A 72 -1.60 11.98 19.18
N ASN A 73 -1.79 12.81 20.20
CA ASN A 73 -0.70 13.16 21.12
C ASN A 73 -0.31 11.96 21.99
N GLU A 74 -1.30 11.24 22.54
CA GLU A 74 -1.05 10.02 23.32
C GLU A 74 -0.31 8.97 22.48
N LEU A 75 -0.73 8.73 21.25
CA LEU A 75 -0.07 7.81 20.32
C LEU A 75 1.40 8.22 20.08
N LYS A 76 1.64 9.51 19.87
CA LYS A 76 2.99 10.05 19.69
C LYS A 76 3.86 9.84 20.94
N ASP A 77 3.31 10.05 22.13
CA ASP A 77 4.03 9.87 23.39
C ASP A 77 4.35 8.38 23.64
N ILE A 78 3.41 7.47 23.34
CA ILE A 78 3.65 6.03 23.36
C ILE A 78 4.80 5.65 22.42
N ILE A 79 4.78 6.08 21.16
CA ILE A 79 5.85 5.78 20.18
C ILE A 79 7.20 6.32 20.66
N ASN A 80 7.23 7.55 21.19
CA ASN A 80 8.47 8.13 21.71
C ASN A 80 9.02 7.37 22.92
N SER A 81 8.14 6.77 23.74
CA SER A 81 8.56 5.97 24.91
C SER A 81 9.15 4.61 24.54
N LEU A 82 8.87 4.12 23.32
CA LEU A 82 9.36 2.82 22.82
C LEU A 82 10.73 2.92 22.12
N ARG A 83 11.26 4.13 21.94
CA ARG A 83 12.54 4.42 21.28
C ARG A 83 13.66 4.68 22.28
#